data_AF-A0A251W9I9-F1
#
_entry.id   AF-A0A251W9I9-F1
#
_cell.length_a   1.000
_cell.length_b   1.000
_cell.length_c   1.000
_cell.angle_alpha   90.00
_cell.angle_beta   90.00
_cell.angle_gamma   90.00
#
_symmetry.space_group_name_H-M   'P 1'
#
loop_
_entity.id
_entity.type
_entity.pdbx_description
1 polymer ?
#
loop_
_entity_poly.entity_id
_entity_poly.type
_entity_poly.pdbx_seq_one_letter_code
_entity_poly.pdbx_strand_id
1 'polypeptide(L)'
;MVTTTVAKSVDILIGLSDQALRTMDAINQECFKKQLPPAFSMEEGVPKGNKHYRFEGLGVILGLPPRLSFWVHYKPDSPEHVNLGRFTMPLVSNGGSP
;
A
#
# COMPACT_ATOMS: atom_id res chain seq x y z
N MET A 1 -33.57 -17.91 0.71
CA MET A 1 -33.03 -16.72 1.40
C MET A 1 -31.51 -16.76 1.23
N VAL A 2 -30.99 -16.15 0.16
CA VAL A 2 -29.55 -16.11 -0.16
C VAL A 2 -29.23 -14.68 -0.54
N THR A 3 -29.00 -13.84 0.46
CA THR A 3 -28.73 -12.41 0.22
C THR A 3 -27.93 -11.88 1.40
N THR A 4 -26.66 -12.31 1.52
CA THR A 4 -25.76 -11.71 2.54
C THR A 4 -24.27 -11.91 2.28
N THR A 5 -23.88 -12.73 1.30
CA THR A 5 -22.45 -13.00 1.03
C THR A 5 -21.81 -12.01 0.07
N VAL A 6 -22.57 -11.45 -0.90
CA VAL A 6 -22.00 -10.60 -1.96
C VAL A 6 -21.64 -9.20 -1.46
N ALA A 7 -22.48 -8.58 -0.63
CA ALA A 7 -22.23 -7.21 -0.11
C ALA A 7 -20.93 -7.13 0.71
N LYS A 8 -20.70 -8.12 1.59
CA LYS A 8 -19.50 -8.18 2.44
C LYS A 8 -18.20 -8.24 1.63
N SER A 9 -18.19 -8.96 0.50
CA SER A 9 -17.01 -9.08 -0.35
C SER A 9 -16.65 -7.76 -1.04
N VAL A 10 -17.66 -6.97 -1.44
CA VAL A 10 -17.45 -5.67 -2.09
C VAL A 10 -16.93 -4.64 -1.07
N ASP A 11 -17.50 -4.60 0.13
CA ASP A 11 -17.06 -3.68 1.19
C ASP A 11 -15.61 -3.98 1.66
N ILE A 12 -15.23 -5.26 1.66
CA ILE A 12 -13.84 -5.68 1.92
C ILE A 12 -12.91 -5.16 0.81
N LEU A 13 -13.30 -5.29 -0.47
CA LEU A 13 -12.50 -4.80 -1.60
C LEU A 13 -12.37 -3.27 -1.60
N ILE A 14 -13.44 -2.55 -1.29
CA ILE A 14 -13.44 -1.07 -1.18
C ILE A 14 -12.52 -0.62 -0.05
N GLY A 15 -12.63 -1.23 1.14
CA GLY A 15 -11.79 -0.85 2.26
C GLY A 15 -10.32 -1.24 2.11
N LEU A 16 -10.01 -2.32 1.39
CA LEU A 16 -8.64 -2.64 0.95
C LEU A 16 -8.11 -1.60 -0.04
N SER A 17 -8.97 -1.07 -0.92
CA SER A 17 -8.62 -0.01 -1.87
C SER A 17 -8.26 1.29 -1.15
N ASP A 18 -9.05 1.72 -0.15
CA ASP A 18 -8.76 2.95 0.62
C ASP A 18 -7.46 2.84 1.43
N GLN A 19 -7.20 1.68 2.03
CA GLN A 19 -5.96 1.43 2.76
C GLN A 19 -4.74 1.39 1.84
N ALA A 20 -4.89 0.83 0.65
CA ALA A 20 -3.85 0.85 -0.37
C ALA A 20 -3.52 2.29 -0.80
N LEU A 21 -4.53 3.11 -1.09
CA LEU A 21 -4.34 4.52 -1.46
C LEU A 21 -3.62 5.32 -0.35
N ARG A 22 -4.03 5.17 0.91
CA ARG A 22 -3.35 5.82 2.04
C ARG A 22 -1.90 5.37 2.19
N THR A 23 -1.63 4.08 1.95
CA THR A 23 -0.26 3.54 2.01
C THR A 23 0.58 4.09 0.86
N MET A 24 0.03 4.20 -0.35
CA MET A 24 0.69 4.82 -1.50
C MET A 24 1.02 6.29 -1.22
N ASP A 25 0.09 7.05 -0.63
CA ASP A 25 0.33 8.44 -0.23
C ASP A 25 1.45 8.55 0.80
N ALA A 26 1.46 7.69 1.82
CA ALA A 26 2.53 7.66 2.83
C ALA A 26 3.90 7.37 2.19
N ILE A 27 3.96 6.46 1.20
CA ILE A 27 5.19 6.17 0.47
C ILE A 27 5.64 7.39 -0.34
N ASN A 28 4.71 8.03 -1.08
CA ASN A 28 5.01 9.24 -1.85
C ASN A 28 5.47 10.41 -0.97
N GLN A 29 4.95 10.53 0.25
CA GLN A 29 5.44 11.52 1.23
C GLN A 29 6.90 11.25 1.62
N GLU A 30 7.28 9.99 1.82
CA GLU A 30 8.68 9.63 2.07
C GLU A 30 9.57 9.85 0.84
N CYS A 31 9.07 9.59 -0.38
CA CYS A 31 9.75 10.00 -1.61
C CYS A 31 10.05 11.50 -1.60
N PHE A 32 9.04 12.32 -1.31
CA PHE A 32 9.17 13.78 -1.29
C PHE A 32 10.19 14.26 -0.26
N LYS A 33 10.15 13.73 0.97
CA LYS A 33 11.13 14.06 2.03
C LYS A 33 12.56 13.74 1.62
N LYS A 34 12.76 12.70 0.81
CA LYS A 34 14.07 12.28 0.28
C LYS A 34 14.41 12.90 -1.07
N GLN A 35 13.60 13.85 -1.55
CA GLN A 35 13.76 14.51 -2.86
C GLN A 35 13.78 13.54 -4.05
N LEU A 36 13.00 12.46 -3.94
CA LEU A 36 12.87 11.42 -4.97
C LEU A 36 11.57 11.61 -5.77
N PRO A 37 11.50 11.14 -7.03
CA PRO A 37 10.26 11.09 -7.78
C PRO A 37 9.23 10.21 -7.05
N PRO A 38 7.92 10.45 -7.17
CA PRO A 38 6.91 9.65 -6.50
C PRO A 38 7.00 8.17 -6.92
N ALA A 39 6.75 7.27 -5.96
CA ALA A 39 6.67 5.84 -6.20
C ALA A 39 5.37 5.45 -6.90
N PHE A 40 4.31 6.24 -6.72
CA PHE A 40 3.02 6.03 -7.34
C PHE A 40 2.46 7.31 -7.94
N SER A 41 1.76 7.20 -9.06
CA SER A 41 0.95 8.27 -9.66
C SER A 41 -0.47 7.78 -9.93
N MET A 42 -1.41 8.71 -10.11
CA MET A 42 -2.76 8.41 -10.57
C MET A 42 -2.86 8.82 -12.05
N GLU A 43 -2.96 7.85 -12.94
CA GLU A 43 -3.19 8.06 -14.38
C GLU A 43 -4.61 7.60 -14.70
N GLU A 44 -5.47 8.52 -15.16
CA GLU A 44 -6.88 8.22 -15.48
C GLU A 44 -7.67 7.59 -14.31
N GLY A 45 -7.30 7.95 -13.07
CA GLY A 45 -7.91 7.39 -11.86
C GLY A 45 -7.39 6.01 -11.46
N VAL A 46 -6.44 5.45 -12.21
CA VAL A 46 -5.80 4.16 -11.92
C VAL A 46 -4.42 4.38 -11.28
N PRO A 47 -4.12 3.71 -10.16
CA PRO A 47 -2.80 3.79 -9.54
C PRO A 47 -1.73 3.12 -10.42
N LYS A 48 -0.65 3.84 -10.71
CA LYS A 48 0.49 3.33 -11.48
C LYS A 48 1.77 3.41 -10.68
N GLY A 49 2.50 2.29 -10.61
CA GLY A 49 3.78 2.21 -9.93
C GLY A 49 4.94 2.69 -10.81
N ASN A 50 5.89 3.39 -10.19
CA ASN A 50 7.15 3.78 -10.80
C ASN A 50 8.15 2.60 -10.77
N LYS A 51 8.66 2.22 -11.94
CA LYS A 51 9.53 1.05 -12.13
C LYS A 51 10.90 1.17 -11.48
N HIS A 52 11.31 2.36 -11.06
CA HIS A 52 12.54 2.55 -10.31
C HIS A 52 12.41 2.13 -8.84
N TYR A 53 11.19 1.86 -8.36
CA TYR A 53 10.95 1.40 -7.01
C TYR A 53 10.81 -0.12 -6.95
N ARG A 54 11.36 -0.71 -5.89
CA ARG A 54 11.19 -2.12 -5.56
C ARG A 54 10.63 -2.26 -4.15
N PHE A 55 9.72 -3.21 -4.01
CA PHE A 55 9.06 -3.56 -2.75
C PHE A 55 9.58 -4.93 -2.32
N GLU A 56 10.25 -4.99 -1.17
CA GLU A 56 10.97 -6.18 -0.72
C GLU A 56 10.59 -6.57 0.70
N GLY A 57 10.96 -7.80 1.10
CA GLY A 57 10.77 -8.26 2.48
C GLY A 57 9.31 -8.30 2.90
N LEU A 58 8.41 -8.70 2.00
CA LEU A 58 6.99 -8.86 2.30
C LEU A 58 6.83 -9.81 3.50
N GLY A 59 6.19 -9.32 4.55
CA GLY A 59 5.93 -10.08 5.76
C GLY A 59 4.59 -9.73 6.36
N VAL A 60 4.02 -10.66 7.12
CA VAL A 60 2.78 -10.44 7.88
C VAL A 60 3.13 -10.16 9.33
N ILE A 61 2.66 -9.04 9.86
CA ILE A 61 2.67 -8.73 11.28
C ILE A 61 1.39 -9.31 11.87
N LEU A 62 1.54 -10.35 12.69
CA LEU A 62 0.44 -10.96 13.42
C LEU A 62 -0.06 -10.00 14.52
N GLY A 63 -1.38 -9.81 14.57
CA GLY A 63 -2.06 -8.88 15.47
C GLY A 63 -3.54 -8.78 15.09
N LEU A 64 -4.34 -8.07 15.90
CA LEU A 64 -5.75 -7.80 15.61
C LEU A 64 -5.94 -6.29 15.38
N PRO A 65 -6.09 -5.81 14.12
CA PRO A 65 -6.07 -6.56 12.86
C PRO A 65 -4.64 -6.89 12.36
N PRO A 66 -4.48 -7.95 11.55
CA PRO A 66 -3.21 -8.30 10.95
C PRO A 66 -2.79 -7.26 9.91
N ARG A 67 -1.47 -7.10 9.70
CA ARG A 67 -0.92 -6.11 8.77
C ARG A 67 0.11 -6.75 7.85
N LEU A 68 0.14 -6.35 6.57
CA LEU A 68 1.30 -6.52 5.71
C LEU A 68 2.37 -5.53 6.11
N SER A 69 3.61 -5.92 5.91
CA SER A 69 4.77 -5.05 6.01
C SER A 69 5.74 -5.34 4.89
N PHE A 70 6.40 -4.32 4.39
CA PHE A 70 7.36 -4.43 3.31
C PHE A 70 8.31 -3.23 3.35
N TRP A 71 9.51 -3.41 2.81
CA TRP A 71 10.49 -2.35 2.59
C TRP A 71 10.33 -1.76 1.20
N VAL A 72 10.59 -0.47 1.07
CA VAL A 72 10.57 0.24 -0.22
C VAL A 72 11.95 0.80 -0.51
N HIS A 73 12.45 0.51 -1.71
CA HIS A 73 13.76 0.93 -2.18
C HIS A 73 13.65 1.66 -3.51
N TYR A 74 14.37 2.77 -3.67
CA TYR A 74 14.57 3.44 -4.95
C TYR A 74 15.87 2.97 -5.59
N LYS A 75 15.81 2.53 -6.86
CA LYS A 75 16.92 2.00 -7.66
C LYS A 75 17.85 1.05 -6.86
N PRO A 76 17.35 -0.07 -6.31
CA PRO A 76 18.12 -0.95 -5.42
C PRO A 76 19.39 -1.54 -6.04
N ASP A 77 19.43 -1.68 -7.37
CA ASP A 77 20.57 -2.25 -8.09
C ASP A 77 21.51 -1.15 -8.67
N SER A 78 21.39 0.10 -8.20
CA SER A 78 22.16 1.26 -8.67
C SER A 78 22.98 1.88 -7.53
N PRO A 79 24.11 2.57 -7.82
CA PRO A 79 24.77 3.47 -6.86
C PRO A 79 23.86 4.56 -6.28
N GLU A 80 22.76 4.88 -6.98
CA GLU A 80 21.72 5.81 -6.53
C GLU A 80 20.70 5.17 -5.57
N HIS A 81 21.02 4.00 -4.98
CA HIS A 81 20.12 3.29 -4.07
C HIS A 81 19.74 4.15 -2.88
N VAL A 82 18.44 4.28 -2.64
CA VAL A 82 17.90 4.90 -1.42
C VAL A 82 16.89 3.97 -0.77
N ASN A 83 17.11 3.66 0.51
CA ASN A 83 16.10 3.02 1.36
C ASN A 83 15.06 4.08 1.80
N LEU A 84 13.81 3.89 1.39
CA LEU A 84 12.70 4.77 1.81
C LEU A 84 12.21 4.42 3.21
N GLY A 85 12.24 3.14 3.56
CA GLY A 85 11.84 2.64 4.87
C GLY A 85 10.90 1.44 4.77
N ARG A 86 10.40 1.03 5.95
CA ARG A 86 9.43 -0.04 6.09
C ARG A 86 8.04 0.54 6.25
N PHE A 87 7.11 0.05 5.44
CA PHE A 87 5.70 0.45 5.47
C PHE A 87 4.85 -0.71 5.96
N THR A 88 3.67 -0.39 6.47
CA THR A 88 2.68 -1.39 6.87
C THR A 88 1.30 -1.04 6.34
N MET A 89 0.57 -2.04 5.86
CA MET A 89 -0.80 -1.91 5.37
C MET A 89 -1.70 -2.91 6.10
N PRO A 90 -2.83 -2.51 6.70
CA PRO A 90 -3.76 -3.47 7.28
C PRO A 90 -4.28 -4.46 6.21
N LEU A 91 -4.55 -5.70 6.60
CA LEU A 91 -5.05 -6.75 5.70
C LEU A 91 -6.57 -6.86 5.64
N VAL A 92 -7.26 -6.15 6.52
CA VAL A 92 -8.72 -6.15 6.61
C VAL A 92 -9.19 -4.71 6.70
N SER A 93 -10.25 -4.37 5.98
CA SER A 93 -10.99 -3.15 6.27
C SER A 93 -11.62 -3.30 7.65
N ASN A 94 -11.52 -2.27 8.49
CA ASN A 94 -12.37 -2.21 9.66
C ASN A 94 -13.79 -2.03 9.13
N GLY A 95 -14.52 -3.12 8.94
CA GLY A 95 -15.95 -3.14 8.65
C GLY A 95 -16.78 -2.67 9.85
N GLY A 96 -16.40 -1.54 10.44
CA GLY A 96 -17.27 -0.79 11.34
C GLY A 96 -18.17 0.10 10.50
N SER A 97 -19.19 -0.50 9.89
CA SER A 97 -20.37 0.28 9.52
C SER A 97 -21.05 0.78 10.80
N PRO A 98 -21.42 2.06 10.93
CA PRO A 98 -22.45 2.48 11.87
C PRO A 98 -23.82 1.85 11.54
#